data_AF-A0A357CN36-F1
#
_entry.id   AF-A0A357CN36-F1
#
_cell.length_a   1.000
_cell.length_b   1.000
_cell.length_c   1.000
_cell.angle_alpha   90.00
_cell.angle_beta   90.00
_cell.angle_gamma   90.00
#
_symmetry.space_group_name_H-M   'P 1'
#
loop_
_entity.id
_entity.type
_entity.pdbx_description
1 polymer ?
#
loop_
_entity_poly.entity_id
_entity_poly.type
_entity_poly.pdbx_seq_one_letter_code
_entity_poly.pdbx_strand_id
1 'polypeptide(L)'
;MLGQIKVVQSDGKAVFIEFDKPVQFKMNQIVNVTGRKKVRTLRQNAMYWAFLTWCINPFGGDLQSQGHFSVDALHENIKEWIMASHGHDFLISKKFSTTELNPKQFQKYFDIVNHELLVDILEVDTSGFWQEYKAF
;
A
#
# COMPACT_ATOMS: atom_id res chain seq x y z
N MET A 1 18.54 3.20 23.26
CA MET A 1 17.42 2.53 22.56
C MET A 1 16.16 2.93 23.29
N LEU A 2 15.34 3.84 22.75
CA LEU A 2 14.08 4.25 23.39
C LEU A 2 13.07 3.11 23.21
N GLY A 3 12.46 2.67 24.31
CA GLY A 3 11.71 1.42 24.41
C GLY A 3 10.60 1.27 23.36
N GLN A 4 10.29 0.01 23.01
CA GLN A 4 9.14 -0.32 22.17
C GLN A 4 7.85 0.06 22.89
N ILE A 5 6.97 0.78 22.19
CA ILE A 5 5.64 1.16 22.66
C ILE A 5 4.68 -0.01 22.36
N LYS A 6 4.05 -0.54 23.40
CA LYS A 6 3.18 -1.71 23.37
C LYS A 6 1.71 -1.34 23.12
N VAL A 7 1.26 -0.23 23.71
CA VAL A 7 -0.11 0.26 23.61
C VAL A 7 -0.11 1.79 23.48
N VAL A 8 -0.91 2.31 22.55
CA VAL A 8 -1.29 3.73 22.49
C VAL A 8 -2.81 3.78 22.56
N GLN A 9 -3.37 4.18 23.70
CA GLN A 9 -4.81 4.41 23.86
C GLN A 9 -5.04 5.91 24.00
N SER A 10 -6.00 6.45 23.24
CA SER A 10 -6.39 7.86 23.30
C SER A 10 -7.89 7.96 23.52
N ASP A 11 -8.29 8.76 24.50
CA ASP A 11 -9.69 9.09 24.77
C ASP A 11 -10.07 10.51 24.29
N GLY A 12 -9.17 11.16 23.54
CA GLY A 12 -9.33 12.54 23.06
C GLY A 12 -8.91 13.62 24.07
N LYS A 13 -8.61 13.26 25.32
CA LYS A 13 -8.10 14.18 26.36
C LYS A 13 -6.70 13.79 26.85
N ALA A 14 -6.39 12.50 26.83
CA ALA A 14 -5.11 11.94 27.25
C ALA A 14 -4.67 10.82 26.29
N VAL A 15 -3.34 10.61 26.23
CA VAL A 15 -2.72 9.51 25.51
C VAL A 15 -1.99 8.62 26.52
N PHE A 16 -2.39 7.36 26.61
CA PHE A 16 -1.76 6.35 27.45
C PHE A 16 -0.76 5.55 26.61
N ILE A 17 0.49 5.46 27.09
CA ILE A 17 1.61 4.83 26.39
C ILE A 17 2.23 3.80 27.33
N GLU A 18 2.17 2.52 26.95
CA GLU A 18 2.84 1.44 27.68
C GLU A 18 4.15 1.08 26.97
N PHE A 19 5.25 0.94 27.71
CA PHE A 19 6.56 0.53 27.17
C PHE A 19 6.86 -0.92 27.53
N ASP A 20 7.46 -1.67 26.61
CA ASP A 20 7.84 -3.09 26.83
C ASP A 20 8.93 -3.28 27.88
N LYS A 21 9.70 -2.23 28.19
CA LYS A 21 10.76 -2.23 29.20
C LYS A 21 10.69 -0.95 30.02
N PRO A 22 11.19 -0.91 31.26
CA PRO A 22 11.31 0.31 32.03
C PRO A 22 12.10 1.36 31.24
N VAL A 23 11.50 2.53 31.00
CA VAL A 23 12.15 3.67 30.35
C VAL A 23 12.18 4.82 31.34
N GLN A 24 13.36 5.41 31.55
CA GLN A 24 13.51 6.65 32.31
C GLN A 24 13.51 7.84 31.36
N PHE A 25 12.60 8.77 31.58
CA PHE A 25 12.58 10.06 30.89
C PHE A 25 13.13 11.15 31.80
N LYS A 26 13.87 12.09 31.23
CA LYS A 26 14.25 13.31 31.97
C LYS A 26 13.05 14.26 32.04
N MET A 27 12.99 15.05 33.10
CA MET A 27 12.00 16.13 33.20
C MET A 27 12.14 17.06 31.99
N ASN A 28 11.02 17.45 31.37
CA ASN A 28 10.94 18.25 30.15
C ASN A 28 11.53 17.60 28.87
N GLN A 29 11.81 16.29 28.88
CA GLN A 29 12.21 15.58 27.67
C GLN A 29 11.03 15.48 26.70
N ILE A 30 11.20 16.02 25.49
CA ILE A 30 10.24 15.86 24.40
C ILE A 30 10.36 14.43 23.87
N VAL A 31 9.24 13.70 23.86
CA VAL A 31 9.13 12.34 23.31
C VAL A 31 8.16 12.36 22.14
N ASN A 32 8.63 11.96 20.97
CA ASN A 32 7.78 11.84 19.79
C ASN A 32 7.04 10.49 19.83
N VAL A 33 5.73 10.57 20.00
CA VAL A 33 4.85 9.40 20.05
C VAL A 33 4.16 9.31 18.70
N THR A 34 4.57 8.34 17.90
CA THR A 34 3.90 8.03 16.64
C THR A 34 3.05 6.78 16.84
N GLY A 35 1.77 6.87 16.50
CA GLY A 35 0.93 5.68 16.41
C GLY A 35 1.55 4.72 15.39
N ARG A 36 1.48 3.41 15.64
CA ARG A 36 1.85 2.40 14.63
C ARG A 36 0.94 2.63 13.42
N LYS A 37 1.48 3.17 12.32
CA LYS A 37 0.71 3.32 11.06
C LYS A 37 0.08 1.95 10.79
N LYS A 38 -1.24 1.91 10.58
CA LYS A 38 -1.90 0.68 10.11
C LYS A 38 -1.21 0.32 8.80
N VAL A 39 -0.41 -0.74 8.82
CA VAL A 39 0.27 -1.25 7.63
C VAL A 39 -0.75 -2.08 6.85
N ARG A 40 -0.56 -2.19 5.52
CA ARG A 40 -1.29 -3.16 4.71
C ARG A 40 -1.25 -4.54 5.36
N THR A 41 -2.37 -5.26 5.26
CA THR A 41 -2.40 -6.66 5.69
C THR A 41 -1.58 -7.51 4.74
N LEU A 42 -1.02 -8.63 5.23
CA LEU A 42 -0.33 -9.60 4.38
C LEU A 42 -1.23 -10.10 3.24
N ARG A 43 -2.53 -10.27 3.52
CA ARG A 43 -3.54 -10.67 2.52
C ARG A 43 -3.69 -9.62 1.42
N GLN A 44 -3.77 -8.33 1.76
CA GLN A 44 -3.84 -7.26 0.75
C GLN A 44 -2.58 -7.20 -0.11
N ASN A 45 -1.40 -7.37 0.50
CA ASN A 45 -0.15 -7.40 -0.25
C ASN A 45 -0.09 -8.61 -1.20
N ALA A 46 -0.45 -9.80 -0.71
CA ALA A 46 -0.50 -11.02 -1.52
C ALA A 46 -1.48 -10.89 -2.70
N MET A 47 -2.69 -10.37 -2.45
CA MET A 47 -3.69 -10.14 -3.50
C MET A 47 -3.14 -9.19 -4.57
N TYR A 48 -2.51 -8.09 -4.18
CA TYR A 48 -1.94 -7.13 -5.12
C TYR A 48 -0.88 -7.74 -6.04
N TRP A 49 0.06 -8.50 -5.48
CA TRP A 49 1.11 -9.13 -6.28
C TRP A 49 0.58 -10.25 -7.17
N ALA A 50 -0.41 -11.01 -6.69
CA ALA A 50 -1.11 -11.99 -7.52
C ALA A 50 -1.82 -11.31 -8.70
N PHE A 51 -2.46 -10.17 -8.44
CA PHE A 51 -3.12 -9.37 -9.48
C PHE A 51 -2.14 -8.88 -10.55
N LEU A 52 -1.01 -8.27 -10.18
CA LEU A 52 -0.01 -7.83 -11.15
C LEU A 52 0.58 -9.01 -11.95
N THR A 53 0.79 -10.14 -11.29
CA THR A 53 1.27 -11.38 -11.93
C THR A 53 0.26 -11.88 -12.96
N TRP A 54 -1.03 -11.86 -12.62
CA TRP A 54 -2.11 -12.23 -13.53
C TRP A 54 -2.21 -11.26 -14.73
N CYS A 55 -2.06 -9.96 -14.51
CA CYS A 55 -2.09 -8.96 -15.59
C CYS A 55 -0.97 -9.19 -16.61
N ILE A 56 0.20 -9.64 -16.17
CA ILE A 56 1.33 -9.97 -17.05
C ILE A 56 1.14 -11.31 -17.77
N ASN A 57 0.43 -12.25 -17.16
CA ASN A 57 0.33 -13.61 -17.69
C ASN A 57 -0.40 -13.63 -19.05
N PRO A 58 0.11 -14.35 -20.07
CA PRO A 58 -0.57 -14.50 -21.37
C PRO A 58 -1.97 -15.12 -21.30
N PHE A 59 -2.24 -15.91 -20.25
CA PHE A 59 -3.56 -16.51 -20.00
C PHE A 59 -4.44 -15.66 -19.07
N GLY A 60 -3.94 -14.50 -18.65
CA GLY A 60 -4.65 -13.52 -17.82
C GLY A 60 -4.85 -12.22 -18.60
N GLY A 61 -4.18 -11.15 -18.17
CA GLY A 61 -4.30 -9.83 -18.79
C GLY A 61 -3.39 -9.59 -20.01
N ASP A 62 -2.49 -10.53 -20.33
CA ASP A 62 -1.59 -10.52 -21.49
C ASP A 62 -0.80 -9.21 -21.71
N LEU A 63 -0.42 -8.50 -20.64
CA LEU A 63 0.45 -7.32 -20.80
C LEU A 63 1.85 -7.66 -21.39
N GLN A 64 2.21 -8.94 -21.45
CA GLN A 64 3.42 -9.39 -22.16
C GLN A 64 3.39 -9.06 -23.65
N SER A 65 2.22 -9.14 -24.31
CA SER A 65 2.11 -8.74 -25.73
C SER A 65 2.34 -7.24 -25.94
N GLN A 66 2.14 -6.43 -24.89
CA GLN A 66 2.42 -5.00 -24.86
C GLN A 66 3.85 -4.66 -24.35
N GLY A 67 4.67 -5.67 -24.07
CA GLY A 67 6.07 -5.48 -23.66
C GLY A 67 6.32 -5.46 -22.14
N HIS A 68 5.34 -5.81 -21.31
CA HIS A 68 5.50 -5.91 -19.86
C HIS A 68 5.85 -7.33 -19.42
N PHE A 69 7.12 -7.58 -19.10
CA PHE A 69 7.61 -8.94 -18.77
C PHE A 69 7.96 -9.16 -17.30
N SER A 70 7.98 -8.10 -16.48
CA SER A 70 8.38 -8.18 -15.07
C SER A 70 7.35 -7.53 -14.15
N VAL A 71 6.93 -8.28 -13.14
CA VAL A 71 5.98 -7.83 -12.10
C VAL A 71 6.55 -6.66 -11.31
N ASP A 72 7.84 -6.72 -10.97
CA ASP A 72 8.51 -5.64 -10.24
C ASP A 72 8.65 -4.38 -11.11
N ALA A 73 9.00 -4.54 -12.39
CA ALA A 73 9.10 -3.41 -13.31
C ALA A 73 7.73 -2.77 -13.55
N LEU A 74 6.68 -3.59 -13.71
CA LEU A 74 5.30 -3.09 -13.80
C LEU A 74 4.92 -2.33 -12.52
N HIS A 75 5.26 -2.85 -11.34
CA HIS A 75 5.02 -2.15 -10.08
C HIS A 75 5.70 -0.78 -10.01
N GLU A 76 6.96 -0.67 -10.43
CA GLU A 76 7.67 0.62 -10.48
C GLU A 76 7.02 1.58 -11.49
N ASN A 77 6.68 1.12 -12.70
CA ASN A 77 6.03 1.94 -13.71
C ASN A 77 4.66 2.47 -13.23
N ILE A 78 3.87 1.62 -12.55
CA ILE A 78 2.60 2.04 -11.95
C ILE A 78 2.81 3.15 -10.93
N LYS A 79 3.84 3.05 -10.08
CA LYS A 79 4.14 4.09 -9.09
C LYS A 79 4.56 5.40 -9.76
N GLU A 80 5.35 5.34 -10.81
CA GLU A 80 5.74 6.52 -11.59
C GLU A 80 4.53 7.19 -12.23
N TRP A 81 3.64 6.41 -12.82
CA TRP A 81 2.38 6.90 -13.37
C TRP A 81 1.48 7.51 -12.29
N ILE A 82 1.31 6.87 -11.13
CA ILE A 82 0.56 7.45 -10.00
C ILE A 82 1.17 8.76 -9.54
N MET A 83 2.50 8.87 -9.47
CA MET A 83 3.15 10.13 -9.11
C MET A 83 2.86 11.23 -10.14
N ALA A 84 2.85 10.90 -11.43
CA ALA A 84 2.59 11.86 -12.51
C ALA A 84 1.12 12.29 -12.60
N SER A 85 0.19 11.35 -12.50
CA SER A 85 -1.25 11.56 -12.77
C SER A 85 -2.06 11.82 -11.50
N HIS A 86 -1.73 11.15 -10.40
CA HIS A 86 -2.47 11.18 -9.13
C HIS A 86 -1.61 11.66 -7.97
N GLY A 87 -0.53 12.41 -8.26
CA GLY A 87 0.39 12.92 -7.25
C GLY A 87 -0.28 13.79 -6.17
N HIS A 88 -1.44 14.36 -6.47
CA HIS A 88 -2.25 15.18 -5.56
C HIS A 88 -3.21 14.35 -4.67
N ASP A 89 -3.58 13.14 -5.11
CA ASP A 89 -4.50 12.24 -4.39
C ASP A 89 -3.85 11.55 -3.19
N PHE A 90 -2.53 11.42 -3.25
CA PHE A 90 -1.69 10.87 -2.22
C PHE A 90 -0.75 12.00 -1.81
N LEU A 91 -0.58 12.27 -0.51
CA LEU A 91 0.31 13.36 -0.03
C LEU A 91 1.79 13.02 -0.28
N ILE A 92 2.19 12.96 -1.55
CA ILE A 92 3.49 12.50 -2.04
C ILE A 92 4.45 13.68 -1.98
N SER A 93 5.27 13.71 -0.94
CA SER A 93 6.34 14.70 -0.78
C SER A 93 7.72 14.18 -1.23
N LYS A 94 7.82 12.89 -1.57
CA LYS A 94 9.06 12.15 -1.89
C LYS A 94 8.78 11.04 -2.90
N LYS A 95 9.78 10.22 -3.26
CA LYS A 95 9.59 9.00 -4.06
C LYS A 95 8.47 8.16 -3.44
N PHE A 96 7.42 7.93 -4.21
CA PHE A 96 6.21 7.25 -3.73
C PHE A 96 6.51 5.79 -3.37
N SER A 97 6.02 5.37 -2.20
CA SER A 97 6.10 3.98 -1.76
C SER A 97 4.75 3.49 -1.28
N THR A 98 4.30 2.36 -1.84
CA THR A 98 3.06 1.70 -1.41
C THR A 98 3.14 1.15 0.00
N THR A 99 4.33 1.02 0.59
CA THR A 99 4.53 0.60 1.99
C THR A 99 4.07 1.65 3.00
N GLU A 100 4.01 2.92 2.60
CA GLU A 100 3.60 4.02 3.47
C GLU A 100 2.08 4.23 3.53
N LEU A 101 1.34 3.54 2.64
CA LEU A 101 -0.11 3.60 2.53
C LEU A 101 -0.77 2.77 3.62
N ASN A 102 -1.76 3.37 4.28
CA ASN A 102 -2.67 2.61 5.15
C ASN A 102 -3.65 1.75 4.32
N PRO A 103 -4.40 0.80 4.92
CA PRO A 103 -5.28 -0.09 4.17
C PRO A 103 -6.32 0.61 3.29
N LYS A 104 -6.87 1.75 3.72
CA LYS A 104 -7.86 2.50 2.94
C LYS A 104 -7.20 3.24 1.76
N GLN A 105 -6.05 3.85 2.01
CA GLN A 105 -5.27 4.52 0.96
C GLN A 105 -4.76 3.52 -0.06
N PHE A 106 -4.35 2.33 0.37
CA PHE A 106 -3.95 1.27 -0.54
C PHE A 106 -5.10 0.76 -1.37
N GLN A 107 -6.30 0.64 -0.79
CA GLN A 107 -7.49 0.29 -1.57
C GLN A 107 -7.77 1.35 -2.64
N LYS A 108 -7.77 2.65 -2.29
CA LYS A 108 -7.92 3.74 -3.29
C LYS A 108 -6.86 3.66 -4.38
N TYR A 109 -5.59 3.46 -4.01
CA TYR A 109 -4.49 3.25 -4.96
C TYR A 109 -4.79 2.08 -5.90
N PHE A 110 -5.21 0.95 -5.33
CA PHE A 110 -5.49 -0.26 -6.10
C PHE A 110 -6.68 -0.06 -7.05
N ASP A 111 -7.75 0.60 -6.61
CA ASP A 111 -8.92 0.86 -7.43
C ASP A 111 -8.57 1.74 -8.63
N ILE A 112 -7.74 2.77 -8.45
CA ILE A 112 -7.22 3.61 -9.54
C ILE A 112 -6.39 2.77 -10.51
N VAL A 113 -5.48 1.94 -9.99
CA VAL A 113 -4.64 1.07 -10.85
C VAL A 113 -5.49 0.07 -11.64
N ASN A 114 -6.50 -0.53 -11.00
CA ASN A 114 -7.37 -1.52 -11.63
C ASN A 114 -8.26 -0.89 -12.70
N HIS A 115 -8.99 0.17 -12.35
CA HIS A 115 -10.01 0.73 -13.24
C HIS A 115 -9.40 1.69 -14.26
N GLU A 116 -8.59 2.66 -13.82
CA GLU A 116 -8.10 3.69 -14.72
C GLU A 116 -6.89 3.19 -15.53
N LEU A 117 -5.86 2.69 -14.85
CA LEU A 117 -4.65 2.29 -15.58
C LEU A 117 -4.85 1.00 -16.37
N LEU A 118 -5.36 -0.06 -15.75
CA LEU A 118 -5.42 -1.36 -16.41
C LEU A 118 -6.62 -1.47 -17.35
N VAL A 119 -7.83 -1.12 -16.90
CA VAL A 119 -9.04 -1.25 -17.74
C VAL A 119 -9.12 -0.12 -18.75
N ASP A 120 -9.04 1.15 -18.33
CA ASP A 120 -9.32 2.28 -19.25
C ASP A 120 -8.12 2.63 -20.15
N ILE A 121 -6.88 2.60 -19.63
CA ILE A 121 -5.68 3.02 -20.39
C ILE A 121 -5.03 1.86 -21.14
N LEU A 122 -4.83 0.72 -20.46
CA LEU A 122 -4.15 -0.45 -21.03
C LEU A 122 -5.11 -1.48 -21.65
N GLU A 123 -6.42 -1.22 -21.58
CA GLU A 123 -7.50 -2.03 -22.16
C GLU A 123 -7.46 -3.51 -21.72
N VAL A 124 -7.00 -3.77 -20.49
CA VAL A 124 -6.96 -5.10 -19.87
C VAL A 124 -8.30 -5.42 -19.22
N ASP A 125 -8.96 -6.49 -19.67
CA ASP A 125 -10.14 -7.02 -18.98
C ASP A 125 -9.75 -7.72 -17.67
N THR A 126 -9.84 -7.01 -16.55
CA THR A 126 -9.51 -7.53 -15.22
C THR A 126 -10.62 -8.41 -14.62
N SER A 127 -11.78 -8.56 -15.27
CA SER A 127 -12.91 -9.31 -14.71
C SER A 127 -12.59 -10.78 -14.47
N GLY A 128 -11.73 -11.39 -15.31
CA GLY A 128 -11.28 -12.76 -15.17
C GLY A 128 -10.56 -13.02 -13.84
N PHE A 129 -9.63 -12.13 -13.46
CA PHE A 129 -8.94 -12.21 -12.16
C PHE A 129 -9.95 -12.25 -11.01
N TRP A 130 -10.96 -11.39 -11.04
CA TRP A 130 -11.94 -11.30 -9.95
C TRP A 130 -12.86 -12.51 -9.87
N GLN A 131 -13.12 -13.19 -10.99
CA GLN A 131 -13.87 -14.45 -10.99
C GLN A 131 -13.04 -15.57 -10.35
N GLU A 132 -11.78 -15.70 -10.73
CA GLU A 132 -10.85 -16.68 -10.16
C GLU A 132 -10.63 -16.40 -8.66
N TYR A 133 -10.35 -15.15 -8.29
CA TYR A 133 -10.06 -14.78 -6.90
C TYR A 133 -11.24 -15.03 -5.95
N LYS A 134 -12.48 -14.92 -6.44
CA LYS A 134 -13.70 -15.23 -5.65
C LYS A 134 -13.91 -16.73 -5.45
N ALA A 135 -13.33 -17.57 -6.30
CA ALA A 135 -13.45 -19.02 -6.22
C ALA A 135 -12.51 -19.64 -5.17
N PHE A 136 -11.55 -18.87 -4.66
CA PHE A 136 -10.59 -19.25 -3.61
C PHE A 136 -10.92 -18.61 -2.25
#